data_AF-A0A2W4W078-F1
#
_entry.id   AF-A0A2W4W078-F1
#
_cell.length_a   1.000
_cell.length_b   1.000
_cell.length_c   1.000
_cell.angle_alpha   90.00
_cell.angle_beta   90.00
_cell.angle_gamma   90.00
#
_symmetry.space_group_name_H-M   'P 1'
#
loop_
_entity.id
_entity.type
_entity.pdbx_description
1 polymer ?
#
loop_
_entity_poly.entity_id
_entity_poly.type
_entity_poly.pdbx_seq_one_letter_code
_entity_poly.pdbx_strand_id
1 'polypeptide(L)' 'MFALVDCNCFYVSCERVFSPSLEGKPVVVLSNNDGCIVARSPEAKALGIPMGVPYHKYKNQLQNA' A
#
# COMPACT_ATOMS: atom_id res chain seq x y z
N MET A 1 12.97 -30.79 4.55
CA MET A 1 11.79 -30.05 5.08
C MET A 1 11.86 -28.62 4.55
N PHE A 2 10.75 -28.05 4.08
CA PHE A 2 10.68 -26.69 3.53
C PHE A 2 9.61 -25.87 4.25
N ALA A 3 9.83 -24.56 4.35
CA ALA A 3 8.86 -23.60 4.88
C ALA A 3 8.83 -22.36 3.96
N LEU A 4 7.65 -21.75 3.81
CA LEU A 4 7.43 -20.50 3.08
C LEU A 4 7.09 -19.39 4.07
N VAL A 5 7.78 -18.26 3.96
CA VAL A 5 7.52 -17.08 4.78
C VAL A 5 7.21 -15.93 3.82
N ASP A 6 6.03 -15.35 3.97
CA ASP A 6 5.56 -14.20 3.20
C ASP A 6 5.04 -13.13 4.16
N CYS A 7 5.33 -11.86 3.85
CA CYS A 7 4.94 -10.74 4.69
C CYS A 7 3.71 -10.04 4.11
N ASN A 8 2.68 -9.87 4.93
CA ASN A 8 1.49 -9.11 4.55
C ASN A 8 1.86 -7.67 4.18
N CYS A 9 1.51 -7.25 2.96
CA CYS A 9 1.71 -5.89 2.44
C CYS A 9 3.07 -5.30 2.82
N PHE A 10 4.15 -6.07 2.61
CA PHE A 10 5.47 -5.86 3.21
C PHE A 10 5.94 -4.40 3.27
N TYR A 11 5.97 -3.66 2.15
CA TYR A 11 6.43 -2.28 2.16
C TYR A 11 5.57 -1.34 3.02
N VAL A 12 4.24 -1.54 3.03
CA VAL A 12 3.35 -0.78 3.92
C VAL A 12 3.63 -1.12 5.39
N SER A 13 3.87 -2.39 5.69
CA SER A 13 4.22 -2.84 7.04
C SER A 13 5.55 -2.24 7.51
N CYS A 14 6.54 -2.13 6.62
CA CYS A 14 7.79 -1.43 6.92
C CYS A 14 7.55 0.05 7.25
N GLU A 15 6.77 0.77 6.44
CA GLU A 15 6.43 2.17 6.71
C GLU A 15 5.71 2.36 8.05
N ARG A 16 4.79 1.45 8.41
CA ARG A 16 4.07 1.49 9.70
C ARG A 16 4.97 1.26 10.92
N VAL A 17 6.04 0.48 10.78
CA VAL A 17 7.04 0.33 11.86
C VAL A 17 7.70 1.67 12.19
N PHE A 18 8.02 2.48 11.17
CA PHE A 18 8.66 3.78 11.35
C PHE A 18 7.68 4.93 11.57
N SER A 19 6.44 4.80 11.10
CA SER A 19 5.36 5.76 11.30
C SER A 19 4.08 5.03 11.76
N PRO A 20 3.95 4.73 13.07
CA PRO A 20 2.77 4.05 13.61
C PRO A 20 1.45 4.81 13.38
N SER A 21 1.51 6.10 13.08
CA SER A 21 0.36 6.93 12.72
C SER A 21 -0.33 6.53 11.40
N LEU A 22 0.29 5.63 10.63
CA LEU A 22 -0.22 5.03 9.39
C LEU A 22 -1.10 3.79 9.62
N GLU A 23 -1.19 3.30 10.86
CA GLU A 23 -2.07 2.18 11.20
C GLU A 23 -3.54 2.58 11.05
N GLY A 24 -4.38 1.68 10.53
CA GLY A 24 -5.80 1.94 10.28
C GLY A 24 -6.09 2.91 9.13
N LYS A 25 -5.07 3.40 8.42
CA LYS A 25 -5.24 4.33 7.29
C LYS A 25 -5.05 3.63 5.94
N PRO A 26 -5.72 4.12 4.88
CA PRO A 26 -5.45 3.71 3.51
C PRO A 26 -4.06 4.15 3.05
N VAL A 27 -3.09 3.25 3.16
CA VAL A 27 -1.70 3.48 2.73
C VAL A 27 -1.36 2.70 1.48
N VAL A 28 -0.63 3.34 0.57
CA VAL A 28 -0.01 2.73 -0.60
C VAL A 28 1.47 3.13 -0.66
N VAL A 29 2.30 2.26 -1.23
CA VAL A 29 3.70 2.57 -1.56
C VAL A 29 3.81 2.66 -3.07
N LEU A 30 4.49 3.70 -3.55
CA LEU A 30 4.66 3.97 -4.97
C LEU A 30 6.02 3.48 -5.47
N SER A 31 6.08 3.12 -6.76
CA SER A 31 7.36 2.95 -7.45
C SER A 31 8.08 4.28 -7.61
N ASN A 32 9.32 4.24 -8.12
CA ASN A 32 10.05 5.44 -8.51
C ASN A 32 9.20 6.42 -9.33
N ASN A 33 9.44 7.71 -9.09
CA ASN A 33 8.75 8.85 -9.71
C ASN A 33 7.21 8.84 -9.54
N ASP A 34 6.72 8.33 -8.41
CA ASP A 34 5.28 8.25 -8.11
C ASP A 34 4.46 7.54 -9.21
N GLY A 35 5.10 6.58 -9.88
CA GLY A 35 4.54 5.95 -11.08
C GLY A 35 3.35 5.06 -10.77
N CYS A 36 3.62 3.88 -10.20
CA CYS A 36 2.62 2.85 -9.94
C CYS A 36 2.53 2.50 -8.46
N ILE A 37 1.34 2.07 -8.04
CA ILE A 37 1.12 1.53 -6.71
C ILE A 37 1.72 0.12 -6.65
N VAL A 38 2.76 -0.07 -5.83
CA VAL A 38 3.55 -1.33 -5.70
C VAL A 38 3.32 -2.06 -4.39
N ALA A 39 2.79 -1.40 -3.36
CA ALA A 39 2.19 -2.06 -2.20
C ALA A 39 0.96 -1.30 -1.72
N ARG A 40 0.04 -2.00 -1.04
CA ARG A 40 -1.22 -1.43 -0.56
C ARG A 40 -1.68 -2.13 0.71
N SER A 41 -2.08 -1.30 1.68
CA SER A 41 -2.67 -1.69 2.96
C SER A 41 -4.02 -2.39 2.77
N PRO A 42 -4.49 -3.21 3.72
CA PRO A 42 -5.85 -3.76 3.69
C PRO A 42 -6.93 -2.70 3.48
N GLU A 43 -6.78 -1.53 4.09
CA GLU A 43 -7.67 -0.39 4.01
C GLU A 43 -7.70 0.16 2.57
N ALA A 44 -6.55 0.33 1.92
CA ALA A 44 -6.47 0.72 0.52
C ALA A 44 -7.03 -0.36 -0.43
N LYS A 45 -6.91 -1.66 -0.08
CA LYS A 45 -7.55 -2.74 -0.83
C LYS A 45 -9.08 -2.66 -0.74
N ALA A 46 -9.62 -2.32 0.43
CA ALA A 46 -11.06 -2.17 0.66
C ALA A 46 -11.67 -1.01 -0.16
N LEU A 47 -10.87 0.01 -0.49
CA LEU A 47 -11.26 1.08 -1.41
C LEU A 47 -11.29 0.64 -2.89
N GLY A 48 -10.96 -0.62 -3.20
CA GLY A 48 -10.99 -1.15 -4.57
C GLY A 48 -9.78 -0.76 -5.43
N ILE A 49 -8.71 -0.22 -4.85
CA ILE A 49 -7.52 0.22 -5.59
C ILE A 49 -6.70 -0.98 -6.06
N PRO A 50 -6.56 -1.28 -7.36
CA PRO A 50 -5.88 -2.48 -7.81
C PRO A 50 -4.35 -2.43 -7.63
N MET A 51 -3.69 -3.57 -7.77
CA MET A 51 -2.23 -3.67 -7.70
C MET A 51 -1.58 -3.23 -9.02
N GLY A 52 -0.44 -2.53 -9.00
CA GLY A 52 0.33 -2.20 -10.20
C GLY A 52 -0.27 -1.10 -11.08
N VAL A 53 -1.32 -0.42 -10.62
CA VAL A 53 -1.97 0.67 -11.36
C VAL A 53 -1.20 1.98 -11.22
N PRO A 54 -1.26 2.86 -12.23
CA PRO A 54 -0.69 4.20 -12.11
C PRO A 54 -1.35 5.02 -11.00
N TYR A 55 -0.54 5.63 -10.13
CA TYR A 55 -1.00 6.37 -8.95
C TYR A 55 -1.96 7.50 -9.30
N HIS A 56 -1.65 8.27 -10.35
CA HIS A 56 -2.43 9.45 -10.76
C HIS A 56 -3.91 9.13 -11.06
N LYS A 57 -4.25 7.88 -11.41
CA LYS A 57 -5.64 7.46 -11.67
C LYS A 57 -6.46 7.26 -10.39
N TYR A 58 -5.78 7.00 -9.26
CA TYR A 58 -6.40 6.64 -7.97
C TYR A 58 -6.10 7.67 -6.87
N LYS A 59 -5.28 8.69 -7.15
CA LYS A 59 -4.88 9.72 -6.19
C LYS A 59 -6.05 10.36 -5.45
N ASN A 60 -7.13 10.73 -6.16
CA ASN A 60 -8.29 11.38 -5.54
C ASN A 60 -9.03 10.45 -4.56
N GLN A 61 -9.09 9.15 -4.83
CA GLN A 61 -9.71 8.19 -3.91
C GLN A 61 -8.88 8.00 -2.64
N LEU A 62 -7.54 8.08 -2.74
CA LEU A 62 -6.64 7.97 -1.61
C LEU A 62 -6.61 9.23 -0.73
N GLN A 63 -6.82 10.42 -1.32
CA GLN A 63 -6.78 11.68 -0.59
C GLN A 63 -8.08 12.00 0.17
N ASN A 64 -9.19 11.37 -0.21
CA ASN A 64 -10.51 11.61 0.35
C ASN A 64 -10.96 10.51 1.34
N ALA A 65 -10.04 9.63 1.73
CA ALA A 65 -10.30 8.45 2.56
C ALA A 65 -9.70 8.56 3.96
#